data_AF-G5KIE0-F1
#
_entry.id   AF-G5KIE0-F1
#
_cell.length_a   1.000
_cell.length_b   1.000
_cell.length_c   1.000
_cell.angle_alpha   90.00
_cell.angle_beta   90.00
_cell.angle_gamma   90.00
#
_symmetry.space_group_name_H-M   'P 1'
#
loop_
_entity.id
_entity.type
_entity.pdbx_description
1 polymer ?
#
loop_
_entity_poly.entity_id
_entity_poly.type
_entity_poly.pdbx_seq_one_letter_code
_entity_poly.pdbx_strand_id
1 'polypeptide(L)'
;MDYVLGFLLIVAIMVIFWKVFMYFTKKRVTPSYNIENQDYNNYLIQFSDTEVPDIKENQNVMKVIKLKYPTENGFMVSSRLSDHKLQDLIISEYDLKQSNVAVSHGQVIA
;
A
#
# COMPACT_ATOMS: atom_id res chain seq x y z
N MET A 1 -15.46 20.58 -54.50
CA MET A 1 -14.16 20.00 -54.06
C MET A 1 -13.88 20.31 -52.60
N ASP A 2 -14.39 21.43 -52.08
CA ASP A 2 -14.11 21.91 -50.71
C ASP A 2 -14.70 21.01 -49.59
N TYR A 3 -15.85 20.40 -49.84
CA TYR A 3 -16.49 19.49 -48.88
C TYR A 3 -15.71 18.20 -48.61
N VAL A 4 -14.97 17.70 -49.62
CA VAL A 4 -14.15 16.49 -49.49
C VAL A 4 -12.92 16.78 -48.62
N LEU A 5 -12.32 17.96 -48.79
CA LEU A 5 -11.19 18.43 -47.99
C LEU A 5 -11.59 18.69 -46.53
N GLY A 6 -12.77 19.28 -46.30
CA GLY A 6 -13.34 19.46 -44.97
C GLY A 6 -13.60 18.13 -44.25
N PHE A 7 -14.14 17.14 -44.96
CA PHE A 7 -14.38 15.81 -44.40
C PHE A 7 -13.08 15.09 -44.01
N LEU A 8 -12.05 15.14 -44.85
CA LEU A 8 -10.74 14.57 -44.55
C LEU A 8 -10.09 15.19 -43.32
N LEU A 9 -10.26 16.50 -43.14
CA LEU A 9 -9.72 17.23 -41.98
C LEU A 9 -10.42 16.81 -40.69
N ILE A 10 -11.74 16.64 -40.71
CA ILE A 10 -12.52 16.15 -39.55
C ILE A 10 -12.08 14.74 -39.15
N VAL A 11 -11.92 13.85 -40.14
CA VAL A 11 -11.45 12.47 -39.89
C VAL A 11 -10.05 12.48 -39.28
N ALA A 12 -9.14 13.32 -39.79
CA ALA A 12 -7.80 13.46 -39.25
C ALA A 12 -7.81 13.94 -37.78
N ILE A 13 -8.64 14.93 -37.45
CA ILE A 13 -8.80 15.42 -36.07
C ILE A 13 -9.34 14.31 -35.16
N MET A 14 -10.33 13.52 -35.59
CA MET A 14 -10.87 12.42 -34.78
C MET A 14 -9.81 11.36 -34.46
N VAL A 15 -8.97 11.00 -35.43
CA VAL A 15 -7.89 10.02 -35.22
C VAL A 15 -6.85 10.53 -34.22
N ILE A 16 -6.48 11.82 -34.32
CA ILE A 16 -5.55 12.45 -33.37
C ILE A 16 -6.15 12.47 -31.98
N PHE A 17 -7.42 12.88 -31.85
CA PHE A 17 -8.12 12.95 -30.57
C PHE A 17 -8.23 11.57 -29.91
N TRP A 18 -8.55 10.52 -30.69
CA TRP A 18 -8.61 9.15 -30.20
C TRP A 18 -7.26 8.64 -29.67
N LYS A 19 -6.17 8.92 -30.40
CA LYS A 19 -4.80 8.57 -29.97
C LYS A 19 -4.41 9.25 -28.67
N VAL A 20 -4.71 10.55 -28.56
CA VAL A 20 -4.43 11.33 -27.35
C VAL A 20 -5.26 10.81 -26.18
N PHE A 21 -6.55 10.54 -26.40
CA PHE A 21 -7.43 9.96 -25.38
C PHE A 21 -6.97 8.58 -24.89
N MET A 22 -6.53 7.69 -25.79
CA MET A 22 -5.93 6.40 -25.43
C MET A 22 -4.62 6.55 -24.62
N TYR A 23 -3.81 7.55 -24.95
CA TYR A 23 -2.56 7.81 -24.23
C TYR A 23 -2.82 8.32 -22.80
N PHE A 24 -3.84 9.17 -22.62
CA PHE A 24 -4.24 9.65 -21.30
C PHE A 24 -4.96 8.58 -20.46
N THR A 25 -5.76 7.71 -21.07
CA THR A 25 -6.43 6.61 -20.35
C THR A 25 -5.45 5.53 -19.90
N LYS A 26 -4.39 5.22 -20.66
CA LYS A 26 -3.32 4.33 -20.18
C LYS A 26 -2.62 4.84 -18.91
N LYS A 27 -2.51 6.16 -18.72
CA LYS A 27 -1.92 6.75 -17.50
C LYS A 27 -2.83 6.73 -16.27
N ARG A 28 -4.11 6.37 -16.44
CA ARG A 28 -5.11 6.26 -15.36
C ARG A 28 -5.54 4.82 -15.09
N VAL A 29 -4.87 3.84 -15.67
CA VAL A 29 -4.88 2.50 -15.10
C VAL A 29 -3.98 2.61 -13.89
N THR A 30 -4.60 2.78 -12.72
CA THR A 30 -3.99 2.54 -11.41
C THR A 30 -3.00 1.40 -11.58
N PRO A 31 -1.71 1.55 -11.21
CA PRO A 31 -0.79 0.43 -11.32
C PRO A 31 -1.49 -0.73 -10.65
N SER A 32 -1.81 -1.77 -11.43
CA SER A 32 -2.29 -3.03 -10.87
C SER A 32 -1.27 -3.35 -9.81
N TYR A 33 -1.68 -3.26 -8.54
CA TYR A 33 -0.84 -3.48 -7.38
C TYR A 33 -0.12 -4.78 -7.68
N ASN A 34 1.15 -4.64 -8.05
CA ASN A 34 1.87 -5.71 -8.71
C ASN A 34 2.02 -6.76 -7.60
N ILE A 35 1.27 -7.85 -7.72
CA ILE A 35 1.30 -9.03 -6.83
C ILE A 35 2.62 -9.77 -7.10
N GLU A 36 3.71 -9.03 -7.06
CA GLU A 36 5.10 -9.48 -7.20
C GLU A 36 5.79 -9.50 -5.83
N ASN A 37 5.07 -9.08 -4.76
CA ASN A 37 5.43 -9.30 -3.36
C ASN A 37 4.36 -10.16 -2.67
N GLN A 38 4.15 -11.39 -3.16
CA GLN A 38 3.16 -12.35 -2.64
C GLN A 38 3.30 -12.70 -1.15
N ASP A 39 4.36 -12.27 -0.46
CA ASP A 39 4.60 -12.69 0.91
C ASP A 39 4.40 -11.61 1.98
N TYR A 40 4.23 -10.33 1.65
CA TYR A 40 4.18 -9.29 2.69
C TYR A 40 2.87 -8.52 2.67
N ASN A 41 2.08 -8.73 3.72
CA ASN A 41 0.84 -8.00 4.00
C ASN A 41 1.13 -6.74 4.81
N ASN A 42 0.34 -5.69 4.58
CA ASN A 42 0.47 -4.43 5.30
C ASN A 42 -0.37 -4.47 6.57
N TYR A 43 0.27 -4.16 7.69
CA TYR A 43 -0.36 -4.13 8.99
C TYR A 43 -0.08 -2.81 9.68
N LEU A 44 -1.09 -2.33 10.38
CA LEU A 44 -0.98 -1.24 11.33
C LEU A 44 -0.92 -1.85 12.72
N ILE A 45 0.20 -1.65 13.40
CA ILE A 45 0.38 -2.02 14.81
C ILE A 45 0.12 -0.77 15.64
N GLN A 46 -0.88 -0.84 16.51
CA GLN A 46 -1.22 0.22 17.45
C GLN A 46 -0.99 -0.28 18.87
N PHE A 47 -0.42 0.59 19.68
CA PHE A 47 -0.25 0.39 21.11
C PHE A 47 -1.21 1.29 21.86
N SER A 48 -1.86 0.75 22.88
CA SER A 48 -2.81 1.48 23.75
C SER A 48 -2.45 1.22 25.20
N ASP A 49 -2.58 2.25 26.03
CA ASP A 49 -2.32 2.20 27.47
C ASP A 49 -0.92 1.66 27.84
N THR A 50 0.07 1.88 26.97
CA THR A 50 1.48 1.52 27.16
C THR A 50 2.41 2.45 26.39
N GLU A 51 3.66 2.55 26.81
CA GLU A 51 4.71 3.20 26.01
C GLU A 51 4.94 2.41 24.71
N VAL A 52 5.08 3.13 23.60
CA VAL A 52 5.32 2.53 22.27
C VAL A 52 6.76 2.02 22.23
N PRO A 53 6.98 0.69 22.14
CA PRO A 53 8.34 0.15 22.11
C PRO A 53 9.02 0.45 20.77
N ASP A 54 10.34 0.65 20.78
CA ASP A 54 11.09 0.78 19.52
C ASP A 54 11.29 -0.58 18.85
N ILE A 55 10.46 -0.85 17.84
CA ILE A 55 10.55 -2.07 17.03
C ILE A 55 11.79 -2.15 16.13
N LYS A 56 12.54 -1.04 15.96
CA LYS A 56 13.79 -1.07 15.18
C LYS A 56 14.93 -1.74 15.94
N GLU A 57 14.91 -1.69 17.27
CA GLU A 57 15.97 -2.28 18.10
C GLU A 57 15.86 -3.81 18.18
N ASN A 58 14.67 -4.36 17.98
CA ASN A 58 14.45 -5.81 18.07
C ASN A 58 14.69 -6.52 16.73
N GLN A 59 15.82 -7.23 16.65
CA GLN A 59 16.20 -7.99 15.46
C GLN A 59 15.27 -9.16 15.13
N ASN A 60 14.59 -9.77 16.12
CA ASN A 60 13.65 -10.87 15.87
C ASN A 60 12.40 -10.36 15.16
N VAL A 61 11.88 -9.23 15.63
CA VAL A 61 10.75 -8.54 14.99
C VAL A 61 11.16 -8.09 13.59
N MET A 62 12.31 -7.44 13.43
CA MET A 62 12.78 -6.94 12.13
C MET A 62 13.11 -8.01 11.07
N LYS A 63 13.26 -9.29 11.46
CA LYS A 63 13.41 -10.39 10.48
C LYS A 63 12.10 -10.70 9.74
N VAL A 64 10.96 -10.49 10.40
CA VAL A 64 9.64 -10.86 9.88
C VAL A 64 8.79 -9.66 9.47
N ILE A 65 9.15 -8.46 9.93
CA ILE A 65 8.51 -7.21 9.53
C ILE A 65 9.48 -6.32 8.73
N LYS A 66 8.93 -5.49 7.85
CA LYS A 66 9.58 -4.33 7.26
C LYS A 66 8.86 -3.09 7.74
N LEU A 67 9.54 -2.26 8.51
CA LEU A 67 8.99 -0.99 8.95
C LEU A 67 8.79 -0.05 7.75
N LYS A 68 7.59 0.52 7.63
CA LYS A 68 7.28 1.52 6.60
C LYS A 68 7.41 2.93 7.16
N TYR A 69 6.59 3.25 8.15
CA TYR A 69 6.60 4.56 8.81
C TYR A 69 6.02 4.46 10.22
N PRO A 70 6.49 5.30 11.16
CA PRO A 70 5.86 5.45 12.46
C PRO A 70 4.51 6.18 12.34
N THR A 71 3.63 5.92 13.28
CA THR A 71 2.35 6.61 13.49
C THR A 71 2.31 7.15 14.93
N GLU A 72 1.33 7.98 15.29
CA GLU A 72 1.28 8.60 16.62
C GLU A 72 1.31 7.57 17.76
N ASN A 73 0.61 6.44 17.59
CA ASN A 73 0.45 5.41 18.62
C ASN A 73 1.01 4.04 18.19
N GLY A 74 2.00 4.00 17.28
CA GLY A 74 2.57 2.73 16.81
C GLY A 74 3.20 2.82 15.44
N PHE A 75 3.06 1.78 14.62
CA PHE A 75 3.82 1.67 13.36
C PHE A 75 3.05 1.00 12.24
N MET A 76 3.27 1.49 11.02
CA MET A 76 2.89 0.80 9.80
C MET A 76 4.04 -0.13 9.39
N VAL A 77 3.73 -1.42 9.23
CA VAL A 77 4.69 -2.45 8.89
C VAL A 77 4.18 -3.30 7.75
N SER A 78 5.10 -3.92 7.02
CA SER A 78 4.77 -5.01 6.11
C SER A 78 5.32 -6.30 6.70
N SER A 79 4.48 -7.31 6.93
CA SER A 79 4.91 -8.59 7.51
C SER A 79 4.45 -9.77 6.67
N ARG A 80 5.23 -10.86 6.71
CA ARG A 80 4.79 -12.17 6.17
C ARG A 80 3.87 -12.94 7.10
N LEU A 81 3.76 -12.49 8.35
CA LEU A 81 2.93 -13.16 9.35
C LEU A 81 1.47 -12.76 9.19
N SER A 82 0.57 -13.66 9.57
CA SER A 82 -0.85 -13.35 9.76
C SER A 82 -1.02 -12.45 10.99
N ASP A 83 -2.12 -11.71 11.03
CA ASP A 83 -2.48 -10.72 12.06
C ASP A 83 -2.24 -11.26 13.48
N HIS A 84 -2.80 -12.43 13.79
CA HIS A 84 -2.64 -13.08 15.11
C HIS A 84 -1.19 -13.41 15.45
N LYS A 85 -0.43 -13.97 14.49
CA LYS A 85 0.98 -14.35 14.71
C LYS A 85 1.87 -13.12 14.89
N LEU A 86 1.57 -12.04 14.16
CA LEU A 86 2.28 -10.78 14.32
C LEU A 86 1.97 -10.16 15.69
N GLN A 87 0.72 -10.19 16.11
CA GLN A 87 0.31 -9.72 17.44
C GLN A 87 1.00 -10.53 18.55
N ASP A 88 0.99 -11.86 18.45
CA ASP A 88 1.63 -12.77 19.42
C ASP A 88 3.14 -12.52 19.52
N LEU A 89 3.81 -12.30 18.39
CA LEU A 89 5.23 -11.98 18.37
C LEU A 89 5.54 -10.67 19.11
N ILE A 90 4.76 -9.62 18.85
CA ILE A 90 4.95 -8.31 19.52
C ILE A 90 4.64 -8.42 21.01
N ILE A 91 3.58 -9.13 21.39
CA ILE A 91 3.24 -9.39 22.79
C ILE A 91 4.39 -10.13 23.49
N SER A 92 4.92 -11.18 22.86
CA SER A 92 5.97 -12.01 23.44
C SER A 92 7.32 -11.28 23.54
N GLU A 93 7.68 -10.49 22.53
CA GLU A 93 9.00 -9.83 22.47
C GLU A 93 9.08 -8.60 23.37
N TYR A 94 7.94 -8.00 23.73
CA TYR A 94 7.87 -6.78 24.55
C TYR A 94 7.13 -6.96 25.89
N ASP A 95 6.80 -8.20 26.26
CA ASP A 95 6.05 -8.55 27.48
C ASP A 95 4.77 -7.70 27.67
N LEU A 96 4.06 -7.48 26.56
CA LEU A 96 2.85 -6.64 26.53
C LEU A 96 1.59 -7.47 26.79
N LYS A 97 0.53 -6.83 27.28
CA LYS A 97 -0.79 -7.47 27.37
C LYS A 97 -1.47 -7.45 26.01
N GLN A 98 -2.30 -8.46 25.75
CA GLN A 98 -3.07 -8.55 24.50
C GLN A 98 -4.01 -7.34 24.28
N SER A 99 -4.51 -6.74 25.37
CA SER A 99 -5.30 -5.50 25.33
C SER A 99 -4.52 -4.28 24.85
N ASN A 100 -3.20 -4.30 24.98
CA ASN A 100 -2.35 -3.14 24.73
C ASN A 100 -1.85 -3.09 23.29
N VAL A 101 -2.09 -4.14 22.49
CA VAL A 101 -1.59 -4.26 21.12
C VAL A 101 -2.75 -4.61 20.19
N ALA A 102 -3.03 -3.72 19.23
CA ALA A 102 -3.97 -3.98 18.16
C ALA A 102 -3.22 -4.08 16.83
N VAL A 103 -3.45 -5.18 16.10
CA VAL A 103 -2.91 -5.38 14.75
C VAL A 103 -4.09 -5.40 13.78
N SER A 104 -4.11 -4.43 12.86
CA SER A 104 -5.15 -4.33 11.83
C SER A 104 -4.54 -4.43 10.45
N HIS A 105 -5.15 -5.21 9.56
CA HIS A 105 -4.79 -5.22 8.15
C HIS A 105 -5.13 -3.87 7.51
N GLY A 106 -4.11 -3.09 7.19
CA GLY A 106 -4.25 -1.72 6.69
C GLY A 106 -3.89 -1.65 5.21
N GLN A 107 -4.88 -1.44 4.34
CA GLN A 107 -4.60 -0.93 3.00
C GLN A 107 -4.26 0.55 3.14
N VAL A 108 -3.02 0.92 2.78
CA VAL A 108 -2.68 2.33 2.58
C VAL A 108 -3.48 2.76 1.35
N ILE A 109 -4.60 3.45 1.55
CA ILE A 109 -5.26 4.18 0.47
C ILE A 109 -4.35 5.38 0.21
N ALA A 110 -3.47 5.22 -0.76
CA ALA A 110 -2.61 6.29 -1.28
C ALA A 110 -3.42 7.24 -2.16
#